data_AF-A0A2T0SKW6-F1
#
_entry.id   AF-A0A2T0SKW6-F1
#
_cell.length_a   1.000
_cell.length_b   1.000
_cell.length_c   1.000
_cell.angle_alpha   90.00
_cell.angle_beta   90.00
_cell.angle_gamma   90.00
#
_symmetry.space_group_name_H-M   'P 1'
#
loop_
_entity.id
_entity.type
_entity.pdbx_description
1 polymer ?
#
loop_
_entity_poly.entity_id
_entity_poly.type
_entity_poly.pdbx_seq_one_letter_code
_entity_poly.pdbx_strand_id
1 'polypeptide(L)' 'MTELIEDCADIPRSITHAEHPLPAPRAAASWEVDDTTARRFEGINEYGV' A
#
# COMPACT_ATOMS: atom_id res chain seq x y z
N MET A 1 22.49 7.19 20.41
CA MET A 1 21.05 7.45 20.57
C MET A 1 20.66 8.23 19.33
N THR A 2 19.88 7.61 18.45
CA THR A 2 19.66 8.09 17.07
C THR A 2 18.99 9.45 17.10
N GLU A 3 19.69 10.48 16.65
CA GLU A 3 19.10 11.80 16.45
C GLU A 3 18.10 11.67 15.29
N LEU A 4 16.83 11.49 15.64
CA LEU A 4 15.72 11.64 14.72
C LEU A 4 15.84 13.06 14.15
N ILE A 5 15.98 13.14 12.83
CA ILE A 5 16.06 14.38 12.06
C ILE A 5 14.98 15.34 12.58
N GLU A 6 15.39 16.38 13.32
CA GLU A 6 14.47 17.34 13.96
C GLU A 6 13.56 18.02 12.92
N ASP A 7 14.01 18.12 11.66
CA ASP A 7 13.25 18.66 10.52
C ASP A 7 12.01 17.84 10.13
N CYS A 8 11.88 16.59 10.57
CA CYS A 8 10.69 15.76 10.28
C CYS A 8 9.63 15.82 11.38
N ALA A 9 9.86 16.56 12.47
CA ALA A 9 8.92 16.61 13.60
C ALA A 9 7.69 17.49 13.32
N ASP A 10 7.84 18.55 12.52
CA ASP A 10 6.80 19.56 12.29
C ASP A 10 6.18 19.46 10.89
N ILE A 11 5.59 18.30 10.57
CA ILE A 11 4.82 18.16 9.33
C ILE A 11 3.53 18.98 9.47
N PRO A 12 3.27 19.96 8.57
CA PRO A 12 2.06 20.77 8.62
C PRO A 12 0.77 19.95 8.65
N ARG A 13 -0.23 20.45 9.40
CA ARG A 13 -1.53 19.77 9.52
C ARG A 13 -2.23 19.56 8.18
N SER A 14 -2.02 20.45 7.21
CA SER A 14 -2.57 20.33 5.86
C SER A 14 -2.10 19.08 5.10
N ILE A 15 -0.97 18.49 5.50
CA ILE A 15 -0.44 17.25 4.92
C ILE A 15 -0.92 16.03 5.70
N THR A 16 -0.99 16.13 7.03
CA THR A 16 -1.34 15.01 7.91
C THR A 16 -2.85 14.82 8.10
N HIS A 17 -3.65 15.84 7.81
CA HIS A 17 -5.10 15.82 7.98
C HIS A 17 -5.76 16.22 6.68
N ALA A 18 -6.71 15.39 6.23
CA ALA A 18 -7.54 15.73 5.11
C ALA A 18 -8.50 16.88 5.50
N GLU A 19 -8.50 17.97 4.73
CA GLU A 19 -9.45 19.07 4.92
C GLU A 19 -10.91 18.63 4.69
N HIS A 20 -11.09 17.59 3.88
CA HIS A 20 -12.38 16.99 3.57
C HIS A 20 -12.35 15.51 3.93
N PRO A 21 -13.48 14.93 4.37
CA PRO A 21 -13.55 13.50 4.63
C PRO A 21 -13.20 12.73 3.36
N LEU A 22 -12.33 11.74 3.49
CA LEU A 22 -12.06 10.79 2.41
C LEU A 22 -13.36 10.06 2.05
N PRO A 23 -13.56 9.70 0.77
CA PRO A 23 -14.68 8.85 0.40
C PRO A 23 -14.62 7.54 1.21
N ALA A 24 -15.78 6.94 1.42
CA ALA A 24 -15.86 5.65 2.09
C ALA A 24 -14.92 4.64 1.42
N PRO A 25 -14.20 3.80 2.18
CA PRO A 25 -13.37 2.74 1.61
C PRO A 25 -14.18 1.91 0.62
N ARG A 26 -13.60 1.62 -0.55
CA ARG A 26 -14.22 0.68 -1.48
C ARG A 26 -14.35 -0.66 -0.79
N ALA A 27 -15.50 -1.32 -0.93
CA ALA A 27 -15.64 -2.71 -0.53
C ALA A 27 -14.54 -3.54 -1.20
N ALA A 28 -13.87 -4.38 -0.43
CA ALA A 28 -12.95 -5.35 -0.99
C ALA A 28 -13.76 -6.27 -1.93
N ALA A 29 -13.32 -6.39 -3.17
CA ALA A 29 -13.82 -7.44 -4.03
C ALA A 29 -13.31 -8.78 -3.48
N SER A 30 -14.10 -9.84 -3.62
CA SER A 30 -13.60 -11.20 -3.42
C SER A 30 -12.37 -11.40 -4.29
N TRP A 31 -11.30 -11.91 -3.69
CA TRP A 31 -10.10 -12.25 -4.42
C TRP A 31 -10.40 -13.46 -5.30
N GLU A 32 -10.57 -13.25 -6.60
CA GLU A 32 -10.74 -14.32 -7.58
C GLU A 32 -9.40 -14.56 -8.28
N VAL A 33 -8.85 -15.77 -8.11
CA VAL A 33 -7.72 -16.23 -8.91
C VAL A 33 -8.32 -16.93 -10.12
N ASP A 34 -8.37 -16.23 -11.24
CA ASP A 34 -8.75 -16.81 -12.52
C ASP A 34 -7.54 -17.43 -13.24
N ASP A 35 -7.79 -18.13 -14.35
CA ASP A 35 -6.74 -18.74 -15.16
C ASP A 35 -5.74 -17.69 -15.69
N THR A 36 -6.21 -16.45 -15.89
CA THR A 36 -5.34 -15.31 -16.24
C THR A 36 -4.32 -15.02 -15.15
N THR A 37 -4.77 -15.05 -13.89
CA THR A 37 -3.92 -14.84 -12.72
C THR A 37 -2.94 -15.99 -12.58
N ALA A 38 -3.38 -17.24 -12.68
CA ALA A 38 -2.48 -18.41 -12.63
C ALA A 38 -1.38 -18.35 -13.71
N ARG A 39 -1.73 -17.97 -14.95
CA ARG A 39 -0.78 -17.80 -16.06
C ARG A 39 0.25 -16.70 -15.82
N ARG A 40 -0.10 -15.63 -15.10
CA ARG A 40 0.84 -14.53 -14.79
C ARG A 40 1.96 -14.96 -13.83
N PHE A 41 1.76 -16.04 -13.08
CA PHE A 41 2.74 -16.58 -12.15
C PHE A 41 3.36 -17.90 -12.63
N GLU A 42 3.01 -18.37 -13.83
CA GLU A 42 3.65 -19.51 -14.47
C GLU A 42 5.13 -19.20 -14.72
N GLY A 43 6.03 -20.04 -14.21
CA GLY A 43 7.49 -19.83 -14.30
C GLY A 43 8.11 -18.93 -13.23
N ILE A 44 7.32 -18.24 -12.39
CA ILE A 44 7.87 -17.41 -11.29
C ILE A 44 8.40 -18.30 -10.14
N ASN A 45 7.86 -19.50 -9.97
CA ASN A 45 8.30 -20.46 -8.96
C ASN A 45 9.62 -21.18 -9.31
N GLU A 46 10.23 -20.89 -10.47
CA GLU A 46 11.49 -21.49 -10.91
C GLU A 46 12.72 -20.90 -10.18
N TYR A 47 12.53 -19.80 -9.44
CA TYR A 47 13.58 -19.14 -8.64
C TYR A 47 13.41 -19.29 -7.11
N GLY A 48 12.65 -20.29 -6.65
CA GLY A 48 12.53 -20.61 -5.22
C GLY A 48 13.72 -21.42 -4.69
N VAL A 49 14.55 -20.79 -3.85
CA VAL A 49 15.56 -21.43 -2.98
C VAL A 49 14.88 -22.00 -1.73
#